data_AF-A0A957EZ31-F1
#
_entry.id   AF-A0A957EZ31-F1
#
_cell.length_a   1.000
_cell.length_b   1.000
_cell.length_c   1.000
_cell.angle_alpha   90.00
_cell.angle_beta   90.00
_cell.angle_gamma   90.00
#
_symmetry.space_group_name_H-M   'P 1'
#
loop_
_entity.id
_entity.type
_entity.pdbx_description
1 polymer ?
#
loop_
_entity_poly.entity_id
_entity_poly.type
_entity_poly.pdbx_seq_one_letter_code
_entity_poly.pdbx_strand_id
1 'polypeptide(L)'
;MITRLPKPEIMSPAGYWPELNAAIEAGADAVYFGLTHFTARAKVGFTLAELPEVMQTLHRRGVKGYITFNTLVFDHELAEASRTVAAIAAAGADSIIVQDMGMAQLAHQIAPDLAIHGSTQMSITSAEGIALAQQVGVSRVVLARELSLKEIAAIRAETDCELEMFVHGALCVSYSGQCFSSEAWGGRSANRGQCAQACRLPYELMVDGEKRPLFATRYLLSPGDLYALQQMPEIVQLGVSALKIEGRYKDASYVALTTQAYRRAVDEAWAGLPLTISRAEEQQLEQVYSRGLGPYFVTGTNHQAVVNGRFPRHRGLHLGNVVRVLPDRVVVAPLPDAPAFKPGDGVVFDAANWRSPNEPEEGGRIYHVLPQRHDQVVLTFGNGMINFGRVRPGDHVWRTHDPDLDSVTKPLLQATTPVHKQPVTVHLTARIGQPLTLRWTLDKQPNITATVQSPEPLVAAQNQGLTADFAHKQLSRLGNTPYELTSLVADIATPHSTPHTPHPTPHDLPS
;
A
#
# COMPACT_ATOMS: atom_id res chain seq x y z
N MET A 1 -28.75 2.16 16.55
CA MET A 1 -27.41 2.72 16.85
C MET A 1 -26.52 2.35 15.68
N ILE A 2 -26.03 3.32 14.90
CA ILE A 2 -25.03 3.03 13.86
C ILE A 2 -23.74 2.72 14.61
N THR A 3 -23.42 1.43 14.75
CA THR A 3 -22.08 1.00 15.14
C THR A 3 -21.12 1.62 14.14
N ARG A 4 -20.29 2.55 14.61
CA ARG A 4 -19.25 3.17 13.77
C ARG A 4 -18.31 2.04 13.37
N LEU A 5 -18.36 1.62 12.10
CA LEU A 5 -17.52 0.57 11.54
C LEU A 5 -16.04 0.90 11.85
N PRO A 6 -15.13 -0.07 12.02
CA PRO A 6 -13.74 0.26 12.28
C PRO A 6 -13.14 1.01 11.09
N LYS A 7 -12.18 1.88 11.38
CA LYS A 7 -11.39 2.57 10.34
C LYS A 7 -10.63 1.53 9.52
N PRO A 8 -10.65 1.60 8.17
CA PRO A 8 -9.95 0.63 7.34
C PRO A 8 -8.44 0.67 7.57
N GLU A 9 -7.83 -0.51 7.57
CA GLU A 9 -6.38 -0.70 7.57
C GLU A 9 -5.79 -0.35 6.20
N ILE A 10 -4.66 0.37 6.18
CA ILE A 10 -3.82 0.45 4.97
C ILE A 10 -2.85 -0.73 4.96
N MET A 11 -3.01 -1.61 3.98
CA MET A 11 -2.17 -2.78 3.81
C MET A 11 -1.24 -2.63 2.60
N SER A 12 0.06 -2.53 2.89
CA SER A 12 1.10 -2.21 1.92
C SER A 12 1.92 -3.46 1.51
N PRO A 13 2.41 -3.56 0.26
CA PRO A 13 3.20 -4.70 -0.19
C PRO A 13 4.66 -4.57 0.22
N ALA A 14 5.32 -5.71 0.50
CA ALA A 14 6.78 -5.77 0.54
C ALA A 14 7.32 -6.96 -0.27
N GLY A 15 8.39 -6.68 -1.03
CA GLY A 15 9.21 -7.68 -1.70
C GLY A 15 10.38 -8.12 -0.82
N TYR A 16 11.09 -7.15 -0.24
CA TYR A 16 12.22 -7.33 0.68
C TYR A 16 12.24 -6.23 1.75
N TRP A 17 13.34 -6.16 2.51
CA TRP A 17 13.58 -5.17 3.57
C TRP A 17 13.39 -3.70 3.16
N PRO A 18 13.86 -3.22 1.99
CA PRO A 18 13.68 -1.82 1.60
C PRO A 18 12.20 -1.42 1.49
N GLU A 19 11.38 -2.26 0.85
CA GLU A 19 9.94 -2.02 0.73
C GLU A 19 9.22 -2.15 2.08
N LEU A 20 9.62 -3.11 2.90
CA LEU A 20 9.04 -3.29 4.24
C LEU A 20 9.28 -2.05 5.13
N ASN A 21 10.51 -1.56 5.15
CA ASN A 21 10.86 -0.35 5.90
C ASN A 21 10.12 0.87 5.34
N ALA A 22 10.05 1.03 4.02
CA ALA A 22 9.30 2.10 3.37
C ALA A 22 7.81 2.09 3.73
N ALA A 23 7.18 0.90 3.77
CA ALA A 23 5.78 0.76 4.17
C ALA A 23 5.54 1.19 5.61
N ILE A 24 6.43 0.79 6.53
CA ILE A 24 6.38 1.20 7.95
C ILE A 24 6.50 2.72 8.07
N GLU A 25 7.53 3.30 7.46
CA GLU A 25 7.80 4.75 7.55
C GLU A 25 6.76 5.60 6.80
N ALA A 26 5.98 5.01 5.89
CA ALA A 26 4.88 5.66 5.20
C ALA A 26 3.51 5.47 5.87
N GLY A 27 3.44 4.72 6.97
CA GLY A 27 2.26 4.66 7.84
C GLY A 27 1.29 3.52 7.52
N ALA A 28 1.78 2.41 6.98
CA ALA A 28 0.99 1.20 6.83
C ALA A 28 0.50 0.69 8.20
N ASP A 29 -0.75 0.22 8.27
CA ASP A 29 -1.26 -0.50 9.44
C ASP A 29 -0.86 -2.00 9.36
N ALA A 30 -0.69 -2.51 8.15
CA ALA A 30 -0.22 -3.86 7.89
C ALA A 30 0.68 -3.92 6.66
N VAL A 31 1.64 -4.86 6.65
CA VAL A 31 2.47 -5.18 5.50
C VAL A 31 2.24 -6.62 5.09
N TYR A 32 1.94 -6.84 3.81
CA TYR A 32 1.80 -8.19 3.26
C TYR A 32 2.98 -8.57 2.36
N PHE A 33 3.51 -9.76 2.58
CA PHE A 33 4.69 -10.28 1.89
C PHE A 33 4.59 -11.80 1.74
N GLY A 34 5.45 -12.37 0.90
CA GLY A 34 5.53 -13.83 0.72
C GLY A 34 6.82 -14.40 1.31
N LEU A 35 6.82 -15.71 1.52
CA LEU A 35 8.06 -16.46 1.67
C LEU A 35 8.65 -16.81 0.30
N THR A 36 9.79 -17.49 0.25
CA THR A 36 10.42 -17.98 -0.99
C THR A 36 9.61 -19.07 -1.71
N HIS A 37 8.61 -19.66 -1.04
CA HIS A 37 7.74 -20.73 -1.56
C HIS A 37 6.26 -20.44 -1.26
N PHE A 38 5.35 -21.17 -1.91
CA PHE A 38 3.90 -21.10 -1.72
C PHE A 38 3.25 -19.71 -1.91
N THR A 39 3.87 -18.84 -2.72
CA THR A 39 3.39 -17.49 -3.01
C THR A 39 3.20 -17.25 -4.51
N ALA A 40 2.13 -16.52 -4.87
CA ALA A 40 1.89 -16.13 -6.27
C ALA A 40 2.85 -15.04 -6.80
N ARG A 41 4.00 -14.83 -6.14
CA ARG A 41 5.10 -13.93 -6.55
C ARG A 41 6.48 -14.54 -6.22
N ALA A 42 6.80 -15.71 -6.76
CA ALA A 42 7.99 -16.51 -6.42
C ALA A 42 9.38 -15.86 -6.64
N LYS A 43 9.46 -14.65 -7.20
CA LYS A 43 10.72 -13.92 -7.43
C LYS A 43 11.13 -12.99 -6.28
N VAL A 44 10.25 -12.77 -5.32
CA VAL A 44 10.50 -11.92 -4.15
C VAL A 44 9.90 -12.58 -2.91
N GLY A 45 10.39 -12.20 -1.74
CA GLY A 45 9.95 -12.73 -0.47
C GLY A 45 11.11 -12.97 0.48
N PHE A 46 10.75 -13.19 1.73
CA PHE A 46 11.69 -13.47 2.81
C PHE A 46 11.89 -14.97 2.95
N THR A 47 13.06 -15.38 3.43
CA THR A 47 13.27 -16.76 3.85
C THR A 47 12.53 -17.04 5.15
N LEU A 48 12.27 -18.32 5.44
CA LEU A 48 11.65 -18.71 6.71
C LEU A 48 12.54 -18.34 7.92
N ALA A 49 13.86 -18.27 7.72
CA ALA A 49 14.82 -17.88 8.76
C ALA A 49 14.75 -16.38 9.10
N GLU A 50 14.42 -15.53 8.14
CA GLU A 50 14.26 -14.08 8.35
C GLU A 50 12.93 -13.73 9.01
N LEU A 51 11.91 -14.60 8.89
CA LEU A 51 10.55 -14.31 9.31
C LEU A 51 10.42 -13.82 10.77
N PRO A 52 11.11 -14.40 11.78
CA PRO A 52 11.04 -13.88 13.14
C PRO A 52 11.54 -12.43 13.28
N GLU A 53 12.61 -12.05 12.57
CA GLU A 53 13.15 -10.69 12.58
C GLU A 53 12.20 -9.71 11.88
N VAL A 54 11.59 -10.14 10.77
CA VAL A 54 10.58 -9.37 10.03
C VAL A 54 9.38 -9.09 10.93
N MET A 55 8.82 -10.11 11.58
CA MET A 55 7.66 -9.95 12.46
C MET A 55 7.99 -9.08 13.67
N GLN A 56 9.15 -9.28 14.29
CA GLN A 56 9.60 -8.44 15.40
C GLN A 56 9.73 -6.96 14.99
N THR A 57 10.25 -6.70 13.79
CA THR A 57 10.41 -5.33 13.25
C THR A 57 9.05 -4.66 13.06
N LEU A 58 8.09 -5.36 12.44
CA LEU A 58 6.74 -4.86 12.23
C LEU A 58 6.01 -4.59 13.55
N HIS A 59 5.99 -5.55 14.47
CA HIS A 59 5.29 -5.42 15.75
C HIS A 59 5.87 -4.33 16.65
N ARG A 60 7.20 -4.16 16.66
CA ARG A 60 7.86 -3.03 17.38
C ARG A 60 7.38 -1.67 16.87
N ARG A 61 6.93 -1.59 15.62
CA ARG A 61 6.42 -0.38 14.98
C ARG A 61 4.88 -0.32 14.99
N GLY A 62 4.21 -1.30 15.59
CA GLY A 62 2.74 -1.36 15.68
C GLY A 62 2.08 -1.73 14.35
N VAL A 63 2.84 -2.37 13.45
CA VAL A 63 2.39 -2.78 12.12
C VAL A 63 2.17 -4.29 12.11
N LYS A 64 1.08 -4.75 11.50
CA LYS A 64 0.77 -6.18 11.35
C LYS A 64 1.53 -6.80 10.18
N GLY A 65 1.90 -8.08 10.27
CA GLY A 65 2.53 -8.84 9.19
C GLY A 65 1.63 -9.95 8.65
N TYR A 66 1.31 -9.88 7.35
CA TYR A 66 0.42 -10.84 6.69
C TYR A 66 1.14 -11.64 5.60
N ILE A 67 1.14 -12.96 5.72
CA ILE A 67 1.97 -13.82 4.89
C ILE A 67 1.15 -14.41 3.77
N THR A 68 1.52 -14.17 2.52
CA THR A 68 0.85 -14.83 1.41
C THR A 68 1.24 -16.30 1.35
N PHE A 69 0.24 -17.16 1.39
CA PHE A 69 0.33 -18.60 1.19
C PHE A 69 -0.70 -19.01 0.11
N ASN A 70 -0.67 -18.30 -1.02
CA ASN A 70 -1.76 -18.19 -1.98
C ASN A 70 -1.49 -18.90 -3.30
N THR A 71 -0.89 -20.08 -3.26
CA THR A 71 -0.74 -20.97 -4.41
C THR A 71 -1.42 -22.29 -4.15
N LEU A 72 -1.88 -22.96 -5.20
CA LEU A 72 -2.32 -24.36 -5.12
C LEU A 72 -1.15 -25.25 -4.71
N VAL A 73 -1.39 -26.21 -3.82
CA VAL A 73 -0.36 -27.11 -3.26
C VAL A 73 -0.56 -28.52 -3.80
N PHE A 74 0.51 -29.18 -4.24
CA PHE A 74 0.45 -30.58 -4.67
C PHE A 74 0.65 -31.54 -3.49
N ASP A 75 0.16 -32.77 -3.62
CA ASP A 75 0.21 -33.79 -2.55
C ASP A 75 1.62 -34.00 -1.98
N HIS A 76 2.64 -34.03 -2.84
CA HIS A 76 4.03 -34.21 -2.42
C HIS A 76 4.61 -33.00 -1.67
N GLU A 77 3.98 -31.82 -1.79
CA GLU A 77 4.38 -30.58 -1.12
C GLU A 77 3.66 -30.39 0.22
N LEU A 78 2.59 -31.18 0.49
CA LEU A 78 1.70 -30.97 1.64
C LEU A 78 2.44 -31.01 2.98
N ALA A 79 3.42 -31.91 3.12
CA ALA A 79 4.22 -32.01 4.34
C ALA A 79 5.09 -30.77 4.56
N GLU A 80 5.65 -30.19 3.51
CA GLU A 80 6.42 -28.95 3.58
C GLU A 80 5.53 -27.74 3.83
N ALA A 81 4.38 -27.68 3.15
CA ALA A 81 3.37 -26.66 3.37
C ALA A 81 2.90 -26.62 4.83
N SER A 82 2.62 -27.78 5.42
CA SER A 82 2.21 -27.93 6.83
C SER A 82 3.27 -27.40 7.80
N ARG A 83 4.54 -27.80 7.61
CA ARG A 83 5.66 -27.30 8.42
C ARG A 83 5.84 -25.79 8.29
N THR A 84 5.64 -25.28 7.07
CA THR A 84 5.75 -23.84 6.79
C THR A 84 4.66 -23.05 7.51
N VAL A 85 3.41 -23.52 7.50
CA VAL A 85 2.30 -22.90 8.25
C VAL A 85 2.58 -22.88 9.76
N ALA A 86 3.05 -24.00 10.33
CA ALA A 86 3.41 -24.05 11.74
C ALA A 86 4.53 -23.05 12.10
N ALA A 87 5.53 -22.92 11.24
CA ALA A 87 6.62 -21.96 11.44
C ALA A 87 6.16 -20.50 11.26
N ILE A 88 5.23 -20.21 10.35
CA ILE A 88 4.61 -18.90 10.20
C ILE A 88 3.87 -18.51 11.50
N ALA A 89 3.07 -19.43 12.05
CA ALA A 89 2.38 -19.21 13.32
C ALA A 89 3.37 -18.99 14.47
N ALA A 90 4.42 -19.82 14.57
CA ALA A 90 5.43 -19.71 15.62
C ALA A 90 6.24 -18.40 15.55
N ALA A 91 6.42 -17.83 14.35
CA ALA A 91 7.06 -16.53 14.17
C ALA A 91 6.15 -15.34 14.54
N GLY A 92 4.88 -15.59 14.87
CA GLY A 92 3.92 -14.58 15.29
C GLY A 92 3.27 -13.81 14.15
N ALA A 93 3.16 -14.39 12.94
CA ALA A 93 2.41 -13.76 11.86
C ALA A 93 0.97 -13.44 12.29
N ASP A 94 0.47 -12.26 11.90
CA ASP A 94 -0.89 -11.84 12.25
C ASP A 94 -1.95 -12.54 11.39
N SER A 95 -1.61 -12.89 10.14
CA SER A 95 -2.46 -13.73 9.29
C SER A 95 -1.69 -14.42 8.16
N ILE A 96 -2.32 -15.44 7.57
CA ILE A 96 -1.96 -15.97 6.26
C ILE A 96 -3.03 -15.65 5.21
N ILE A 97 -2.61 -15.35 3.98
CA ILE A 97 -3.52 -15.09 2.85
C ILE A 97 -3.51 -16.31 1.93
N VAL A 98 -4.62 -17.07 1.89
CA VAL A 98 -4.68 -18.42 1.30
C VAL A 98 -5.65 -18.47 0.12
N GLN A 99 -5.30 -19.20 -0.93
CA GLN A 99 -6.20 -19.47 -2.07
C GLN A 99 -6.87 -20.86 -1.94
N ASP A 100 -6.08 -21.87 -1.56
CA ASP A 100 -6.48 -23.27 -1.59
C ASP A 100 -7.34 -23.61 -0.37
N MET A 101 -8.56 -24.12 -0.60
CA MET A 101 -9.51 -24.45 0.47
C MET A 101 -9.01 -25.55 1.40
N GLY A 102 -8.29 -26.54 0.85
CA GLY A 102 -7.69 -27.61 1.64
C GLY A 102 -6.57 -27.07 2.53
N MET A 103 -5.77 -26.14 2.01
CA MET A 103 -4.76 -25.46 2.83
C MET A 103 -5.35 -24.53 3.89
N ALA A 104 -6.46 -23.84 3.60
CA ALA A 104 -7.14 -23.03 4.60
C ALA A 104 -7.63 -23.90 5.77
N GLN A 105 -8.30 -25.02 5.47
CA GLN A 105 -8.75 -25.97 6.47
C GLN A 105 -7.58 -26.57 7.27
N LEU A 106 -6.51 -26.98 6.60
CA LEU A 106 -5.33 -27.53 7.24
C LEU A 106 -4.61 -26.51 8.12
N ALA A 107 -4.48 -25.27 7.67
CA ALA A 107 -3.87 -24.20 8.46
C ALA A 107 -4.66 -23.91 9.73
N HIS A 108 -5.99 -23.90 9.65
CA HIS A 108 -6.86 -23.72 10.82
C HIS A 108 -6.69 -24.86 11.84
N GLN A 109 -6.44 -26.09 11.38
CA GLN A 109 -6.15 -27.23 12.26
C GLN A 109 -4.76 -27.16 12.90
N ILE A 110 -3.75 -26.70 12.16
CA ILE A 110 -2.37 -26.60 12.65
C ILE A 110 -2.21 -25.44 13.64
N ALA A 111 -2.81 -24.29 13.34
CA ALA A 111 -2.66 -23.04 14.08
C ALA A 111 -4.03 -22.35 14.20
N PRO A 112 -4.90 -22.78 15.14
CA PRO A 112 -6.27 -22.28 15.24
C PRO A 112 -6.36 -20.79 15.59
N ASP A 113 -5.35 -20.24 16.26
CA ASP A 113 -5.27 -18.83 16.63
C ASP A 113 -4.72 -17.92 15.51
N LEU A 114 -4.15 -18.50 14.44
CA LEU A 114 -3.65 -17.74 13.29
C LEU A 114 -4.82 -17.36 12.38
N ALA A 115 -5.03 -16.06 12.16
CA ALA A 115 -6.08 -15.59 11.26
C ALA A 115 -5.82 -16.04 9.81
N ILE A 116 -6.89 -16.45 9.13
CA ILE A 116 -6.83 -16.87 7.72
C ILE A 116 -7.63 -15.89 6.89
N HIS A 117 -6.94 -15.26 5.94
CA HIS A 117 -7.55 -14.36 4.97
C HIS A 117 -7.71 -15.08 3.63
N GLY A 118 -8.90 -15.02 3.03
CA GLY A 118 -9.17 -15.56 1.70
C GLY A 118 -8.54 -14.69 0.62
N SER A 119 -7.62 -15.24 -0.16
CA SER A 119 -6.94 -14.56 -1.27
C SER A 119 -7.93 -14.14 -2.35
N THR A 120 -7.66 -13.03 -3.03
CA THR A 120 -8.41 -12.62 -4.24
C THR A 120 -8.47 -13.74 -5.27
N GLN A 121 -7.47 -14.62 -5.32
CA GLN A 121 -7.46 -15.77 -6.23
C GLN A 121 -8.57 -16.80 -5.94
N MET A 122 -9.28 -16.72 -4.81
CA MET A 122 -10.51 -17.48 -4.57
C MET A 122 -11.69 -16.98 -5.43
N SER A 123 -11.57 -15.80 -6.04
CA SER A 123 -12.58 -15.19 -6.93
C SER A 123 -13.96 -15.00 -6.29
N ILE A 124 -13.97 -14.65 -5.01
CA ILE A 124 -15.20 -14.43 -4.25
C ILE A 124 -15.84 -13.11 -4.69
N THR A 125 -17.07 -13.22 -5.21
CA THR A 125 -17.85 -12.13 -5.80
C THR A 125 -19.23 -11.95 -5.16
N SER A 126 -19.55 -12.72 -4.12
CA SER A 126 -20.85 -12.70 -3.46
C SER A 126 -20.76 -13.08 -1.97
N ALA A 127 -21.82 -12.82 -1.20
CA ALA A 127 -21.90 -13.17 0.21
C ALA A 127 -21.93 -14.70 0.43
N GLU A 128 -22.52 -15.47 -0.49
CA GLU A 128 -22.52 -16.94 -0.42
C GLU A 128 -21.11 -17.50 -0.59
N GLY A 129 -20.29 -16.90 -1.46
CA GLY A 129 -18.88 -17.25 -1.60
C GLY A 129 -18.09 -16.97 -0.33
N ILE A 130 -18.41 -15.88 0.37
CA ILE A 130 -17.83 -15.56 1.70
C ILE A 130 -18.26 -16.61 2.72
N ALA A 131 -19.55 -16.95 2.78
CA ALA A 131 -20.07 -17.96 3.71
C ALA A 131 -19.41 -19.33 3.50
N LEU A 132 -19.12 -19.72 2.25
CA LEU A 132 -18.35 -20.92 1.95
C LEU A 132 -16.91 -20.84 2.47
N ALA A 133 -16.23 -19.70 2.28
CA ALA A 133 -14.86 -19.51 2.79
C ALA A 133 -14.80 -19.55 4.32
N GLN A 134 -15.80 -19.01 5.01
CA GLN A 134 -15.88 -19.04 6.47
C GLN A 134 -15.96 -20.47 7.04
N GLN A 135 -16.53 -21.43 6.29
CA GLN A 135 -16.58 -22.84 6.72
C GLN A 135 -15.20 -23.47 6.90
N VAL A 136 -14.15 -22.91 6.26
CA VAL A 136 -12.76 -23.37 6.41
C VAL A 136 -11.90 -22.41 7.23
N GLY A 137 -12.53 -21.58 8.07
CA GLY A 137 -11.84 -20.72 9.04
C GLY A 137 -11.40 -19.36 8.50
N VAL A 138 -11.84 -18.95 7.31
CA VAL A 138 -11.52 -17.62 6.77
C VAL A 138 -12.26 -16.54 7.57
N SER A 139 -11.51 -15.58 8.11
CA SER A 139 -12.05 -14.45 8.89
C SER A 139 -12.18 -13.15 8.09
N ARG A 140 -11.37 -13.00 7.03
CA ARG A 140 -11.36 -11.85 6.12
C ARG A 140 -11.29 -12.31 4.67
N VAL A 141 -12.04 -11.70 3.77
CA VAL A 141 -11.99 -12.03 2.34
C VAL A 141 -11.45 -10.86 1.53
N VAL A 142 -10.39 -11.11 0.76
CA VAL A 142 -9.95 -10.21 -0.31
C VAL A 142 -10.87 -10.39 -1.50
N LEU A 143 -11.74 -9.42 -1.71
CA LEU A 143 -12.74 -9.44 -2.76
C LEU A 143 -12.12 -9.47 -4.16
N ALA A 144 -12.91 -9.97 -5.11
CA ALA A 144 -12.57 -9.93 -6.52
C ALA A 144 -12.36 -8.48 -7.01
N ARG A 145 -11.37 -8.28 -7.89
CA ARG A 145 -10.92 -6.94 -8.36
C ARG A 145 -11.82 -6.31 -9.43
N GLU A 146 -12.80 -7.07 -9.87
CA GLU A 146 -13.75 -6.80 -10.94
C GLU A 146 -15.11 -6.31 -10.39
N LEU A 147 -15.26 -6.29 -9.07
CA LEU A 147 -16.43 -5.73 -8.39
C LEU A 147 -16.39 -4.20 -8.33
N SER A 148 -17.55 -3.61 -8.56
CA SER A 148 -17.82 -2.20 -8.33
C SER A 148 -18.17 -1.92 -6.86
N LEU A 149 -18.07 -0.65 -6.45
CA LEU A 149 -18.47 -0.22 -5.11
C LEU A 149 -19.93 -0.56 -4.80
N LYS A 150 -20.82 -0.51 -5.79
CA LYS A 150 -22.22 -0.91 -5.67
C LYS A 150 -22.37 -2.41 -5.33
N GLU A 151 -21.59 -3.26 -5.98
CA GLU A 151 -21.63 -4.71 -5.72
C GLU A 151 -20.99 -5.03 -4.36
N ILE A 152 -19.90 -4.36 -4.00
CA ILE A 152 -19.29 -4.48 -2.67
C ILE A 152 -20.27 -4.05 -1.57
N ALA A 153 -21.07 -2.99 -1.80
CA ALA A 153 -22.13 -2.57 -0.89
C ALA A 153 -23.19 -3.65 -0.67
N ALA A 154 -23.61 -4.33 -1.74
CA ALA A 154 -24.57 -5.43 -1.66
C ALA A 154 -24.00 -6.60 -0.83
N ILE A 155 -22.73 -6.98 -1.08
CA ILE A 155 -22.05 -8.02 -0.31
C ILE A 155 -21.97 -7.64 1.18
N ARG A 156 -21.55 -6.40 1.49
CA ARG A 156 -21.42 -5.91 2.87
C ARG A 156 -22.75 -6.00 3.64
N ALA A 157 -23.88 -5.79 2.97
CA ALA A 157 -25.20 -5.84 3.59
C ALA A 157 -25.62 -7.26 4.04
N GLU A 158 -24.95 -8.30 3.52
CA GLU A 158 -25.32 -9.70 3.71
C GLU A 158 -24.32 -10.52 4.55
N THR A 159 -23.24 -9.90 5.02
CA THR A 159 -22.24 -10.58 5.86
C THR A 159 -21.72 -9.63 6.94
N ASP A 160 -21.12 -10.18 8.00
CA ASP A 160 -20.30 -9.48 9.00
C ASP A 160 -18.80 -9.79 8.84
N CYS A 161 -18.42 -10.63 7.87
CA CYS A 161 -17.02 -10.94 7.57
C CYS A 161 -16.21 -9.66 7.24
N GLU A 162 -14.94 -9.63 7.61
CA GLU A 162 -14.07 -8.53 7.22
C GLU A 162 -13.85 -8.54 5.70
N LEU A 163 -14.04 -7.39 5.07
CA LEU A 163 -13.87 -7.23 3.62
C LEU A 163 -12.54 -6.52 3.36
N GLU A 164 -11.74 -7.06 2.45
CA GLU A 164 -10.54 -6.42 1.93
C GLU A 164 -10.69 -6.17 0.43
N MET A 165 -10.25 -5.01 -0.06
CA MET A 165 -10.27 -4.72 -1.50
C MET A 165 -8.95 -4.13 -1.97
N PHE A 166 -8.61 -4.37 -3.24
CA PHE A 166 -7.52 -3.63 -3.87
C PHE A 166 -7.94 -2.19 -4.15
N VAL A 167 -7.02 -1.25 -3.91
CA VAL A 167 -7.25 0.17 -4.20
C VAL A 167 -6.23 0.76 -5.16
N HIS A 168 -5.07 0.11 -5.34
CA HIS A 168 -4.01 0.61 -6.20
C HIS A 168 -3.20 -0.50 -6.87
N GLY A 169 -2.65 -0.21 -8.05
CA GLY A 169 -1.65 -1.03 -8.73
C GLY A 169 -2.22 -1.97 -9.79
N ALA A 170 -1.43 -2.95 -10.22
CA ALA A 170 -1.68 -3.62 -11.49
C ALA A 170 -2.96 -4.46 -11.55
N LEU A 171 -3.86 -4.14 -12.49
CA LEU A 171 -4.98 -5.02 -12.84
C LEU A 171 -4.51 -6.20 -13.70
N CYS A 172 -5.13 -7.36 -13.46
CA CYS A 172 -4.93 -8.55 -14.27
C CYS A 172 -6.04 -8.65 -15.32
N VAL A 173 -5.71 -9.16 -16.51
CA VAL A 173 -6.71 -9.46 -17.53
C VAL A 173 -7.51 -10.72 -17.18
N SER A 174 -6.94 -11.61 -16.37
CA SER A 174 -7.62 -12.81 -15.88
C SER A 174 -8.38 -12.49 -14.59
N TYR A 175 -9.58 -13.08 -14.45
CA TYR A 175 -10.44 -12.97 -13.27
C TYR A 175 -9.66 -13.23 -11.99
N SER A 176 -9.56 -12.20 -11.15
CA SER A 176 -8.81 -12.19 -9.90
C SER A 176 -7.43 -12.88 -9.92
N GLY A 177 -6.74 -12.83 -11.07
CA GLY A 177 -5.40 -13.40 -11.23
C GLY A 177 -5.32 -14.91 -11.50
N GLN A 178 -6.46 -15.59 -11.71
CA GLN A 178 -6.49 -17.00 -12.13
C GLN A 178 -6.12 -17.14 -13.61
N CYS A 179 -4.81 -17.25 -13.89
CA CYS A 179 -4.29 -17.19 -15.25
C CYS A 179 -3.64 -18.51 -15.68
N PHE A 180 -4.14 -19.10 -16.77
CA PHE A 180 -3.57 -20.31 -17.39
C PHE A 180 -2.68 -20.01 -18.61
N SER A 181 -2.71 -18.78 -19.13
CA SER A 181 -1.97 -18.44 -20.37
C SER A 181 -0.47 -18.66 -20.28
N SER A 182 0.13 -18.46 -19.10
CA SER A 182 1.58 -18.71 -18.92
C SER A 182 1.94 -20.20 -18.98
N GLU A 183 1.02 -21.06 -18.57
CA GLU A 183 1.22 -22.51 -18.55
C GLU A 183 0.97 -23.08 -19.94
N ALA A 184 -0.16 -22.70 -20.55
CA ALA A 184 -0.53 -23.13 -21.90
C ALA A 184 0.53 -22.83 -22.97
N TRP A 185 1.29 -21.73 -22.84
CA TRP A 185 2.28 -21.34 -23.86
C TRP A 185 3.72 -21.67 -23.51
N GLY A 186 4.04 -21.88 -22.23
CA GLY A 186 5.43 -21.96 -21.79
C GLY A 186 5.68 -22.79 -20.54
N GLY A 187 4.70 -23.58 -20.08
CA GLY A 187 4.83 -24.49 -18.94
C GLY A 187 5.01 -23.80 -17.58
N ARG A 188 4.82 -22.48 -17.50
CA ARG A 188 5.00 -21.70 -16.26
C ARG A 188 3.66 -21.42 -15.60
N SER A 189 3.47 -21.82 -14.35
CA SER A 189 2.20 -21.56 -13.67
C SER A 189 2.14 -20.16 -13.05
N ALA A 190 1.33 -19.27 -13.63
CA ALA A 190 1.08 -17.95 -13.06
C ALA A 190 0.42 -18.04 -11.67
N ASN A 191 -0.43 -19.06 -11.46
CA ASN A 191 -1.07 -19.37 -10.18
C ASN A 191 -0.10 -19.91 -9.12
N ARG A 192 1.15 -20.20 -9.50
CA ARG A 192 2.25 -20.57 -8.61
C ARG A 192 3.41 -19.57 -8.65
N GLY A 193 3.11 -18.32 -8.98
CA GLY A 193 4.05 -17.20 -8.92
C GLY A 193 5.04 -17.10 -10.07
N GLN A 194 4.86 -17.89 -11.14
CA GLN A 194 5.76 -17.91 -12.30
C GLN A 194 5.20 -17.16 -13.51
N CYS A 195 4.29 -16.19 -13.32
CA CYS A 195 3.65 -15.44 -14.39
C CYS A 195 4.65 -14.95 -15.46
N ALA A 196 4.40 -15.30 -16.72
CA ALA A 196 5.21 -14.91 -17.87
C ALA A 196 4.83 -13.54 -18.43
N GLN A 197 3.75 -12.94 -17.92
CA GLN A 197 3.18 -11.68 -18.41
C GLN A 197 2.80 -11.75 -19.90
N ALA A 198 2.26 -12.88 -20.34
CA ALA A 198 1.74 -13.07 -21.70
C ALA A 198 0.80 -11.94 -22.14
N CYS A 199 -0.02 -11.44 -21.22
CA CYS A 199 -0.93 -10.32 -21.43
C CYS A 199 -0.24 -8.99 -21.84
N ARG A 200 1.08 -8.88 -21.65
CA ARG A 200 1.91 -7.72 -21.99
C ARG A 200 2.61 -7.82 -23.34
N LEU A 201 2.42 -8.92 -24.06
CA LEU A 201 2.93 -9.09 -25.42
C LEU A 201 2.06 -8.31 -26.42
N PRO A 202 2.62 -7.89 -27.57
CA PRO A 202 1.82 -7.36 -28.66
C PRO A 202 0.99 -8.48 -29.30
N TYR A 203 -0.23 -8.16 -29.72
CA TYR A 203 -1.14 -9.09 -30.40
C TYR A 203 -1.65 -8.52 -31.71
N GLU A 204 -2.09 -9.41 -32.60
CA GLU A 204 -2.86 -9.06 -33.79
C GLU A 204 -4.34 -9.36 -33.55
N LEU A 205 -5.23 -8.48 -34.02
CA LEU A 205 -6.67 -8.70 -33.94
C LEU A 205 -7.15 -9.33 -35.25
N MET A 206 -7.66 -10.55 -35.16
CA MET A 206 -8.26 -11.28 -36.28
C MET A 206 -9.77 -11.32 -36.08
N VAL A 207 -10.54 -10.90 -37.07
CA VAL A 207 -12.02 -10.98 -37.09
C VAL A 207 -12.41 -11.68 -38.38
N ASP A 208 -13.04 -12.85 -38.26
CA ASP A 208 -13.46 -13.68 -39.40
C ASP A 208 -12.31 -14.02 -40.37
N GLY A 209 -11.11 -14.26 -39.81
CA GLY A 209 -9.90 -14.54 -40.59
C GLY A 209 -9.20 -13.32 -41.18
N GLU A 210 -9.78 -12.12 -41.04
CA GLU A 210 -9.18 -10.87 -41.50
C GLU A 210 -8.47 -10.11 -40.38
N LYS A 211 -7.27 -9.61 -40.68
CA LYS A 211 -6.52 -8.76 -39.75
C LYS A 211 -7.14 -7.36 -39.67
N ARG A 212 -7.50 -6.94 -38.45
CA ARG A 212 -8.00 -5.59 -38.17
C ARG A 212 -6.85 -4.64 -37.80
N PRO A 213 -6.87 -3.39 -38.29
CA PRO A 213 -5.86 -2.41 -37.94
C PRO A 213 -6.01 -1.99 -36.48
N LEU A 214 -4.89 -1.99 -35.76
CA LEU A 214 -4.86 -1.67 -34.33
C LEU A 214 -4.39 -0.24 -34.00
N PHE A 215 -3.95 0.54 -35.00
CA PHE A 215 -3.46 1.93 -34.86
C PHE A 215 -2.45 2.21 -33.73
N ALA A 216 -2.84 2.63 -32.54
CA ALA A 216 -1.92 2.75 -31.40
C ALA A 216 -2.07 1.61 -30.37
N THR A 217 -3.17 0.87 -30.43
CA THR A 217 -3.63 -0.10 -29.43
C THR A 217 -3.03 -1.49 -29.73
N ARG A 218 -1.74 -1.66 -29.47
CA ARG A 218 -0.96 -2.88 -29.78
C ARG A 218 -0.99 -3.96 -28.70
N TYR A 219 -1.34 -3.60 -27.47
CA TYR A 219 -1.28 -4.45 -26.28
C TYR A 219 -2.70 -4.73 -25.76
N LEU A 220 -3.47 -5.48 -26.55
CA LEU A 220 -4.91 -5.72 -26.37
C LEU A 220 -5.29 -6.37 -25.03
N LEU A 221 -4.36 -7.05 -24.39
CA LEU A 221 -4.59 -7.78 -23.16
C LEU A 221 -3.91 -7.14 -21.95
N SER A 222 -3.37 -5.90 -22.06
CA SER A 222 -2.63 -5.25 -20.98
C SER A 222 -3.49 -4.19 -20.28
N PRO A 223 -4.12 -4.50 -19.13
CA PRO A 223 -4.86 -3.51 -18.36
C PRO A 223 -3.95 -2.43 -17.81
N GLY A 224 -4.56 -1.29 -17.50
CA GLY A 224 -3.93 -0.25 -16.69
C GLY A 224 -3.75 -0.65 -15.22
N ASP A 225 -3.42 0.35 -14.40
CA ASP A 225 -3.19 0.21 -12.97
C ASP A 225 -4.33 0.88 -12.19
N LEU A 226 -4.97 0.13 -11.30
CA LEU A 226 -6.04 0.60 -10.44
C LEU A 226 -5.58 1.83 -9.65
N TYR A 227 -6.47 2.80 -9.53
CA TYR A 227 -6.32 4.00 -8.73
C TYR A 227 -7.69 4.41 -8.18
N ALA A 228 -7.90 4.14 -6.90
CA ALA A 228 -9.17 4.36 -6.21
C ALA A 228 -9.09 5.46 -5.12
N LEU A 229 -8.02 6.27 -5.13
CA LEU A 229 -7.77 7.25 -4.07
C LEU A 229 -8.88 8.31 -3.99
N GLN A 230 -9.38 8.78 -5.14
CA GLN A 230 -10.49 9.74 -5.21
C GLN A 230 -11.83 9.15 -4.72
N GLN A 231 -11.95 7.82 -4.66
CA GLN A 231 -13.14 7.10 -4.18
C GLN A 231 -13.08 6.82 -2.67
N MET A 232 -12.03 7.26 -1.97
CA MET A 232 -11.83 6.91 -0.56
C MET A 232 -12.99 7.28 0.38
N PRO A 233 -13.68 8.44 0.23
CA PRO A 233 -14.83 8.76 1.06
C PRO A 233 -15.95 7.72 0.95
N GLU A 234 -16.24 7.23 -0.26
CA GLU A 234 -17.25 6.19 -0.49
C GLU A 234 -16.79 4.84 0.06
N ILE A 235 -15.53 4.46 -0.20
CA ILE A 235 -14.94 3.21 0.28
C ILE A 235 -14.97 3.11 1.82
N VAL A 236 -14.63 4.21 2.51
CA VAL A 236 -14.68 4.28 3.98
C VAL A 236 -16.11 4.14 4.49
N GLN A 237 -17.09 4.76 3.84
CA GLN A 237 -18.50 4.65 4.21
C GLN A 237 -19.06 3.23 4.02
N LEU A 238 -18.57 2.49 3.02
CA LEU A 238 -18.95 1.10 2.78
C LEU A 238 -18.51 0.14 3.90
N GLY A 239 -17.57 0.54 4.76
CA GLY A 239 -17.10 -0.32 5.86
C GLY A 239 -16.25 -1.50 5.40
N VAL A 240 -15.44 -1.29 4.36
CA VAL A 240 -14.34 -2.19 4.02
C VAL A 240 -13.32 -2.15 5.18
N SER A 241 -12.83 -3.32 5.60
CA SER A 241 -11.94 -3.48 6.75
C SER A 241 -10.47 -3.21 6.41
N ALA A 242 -10.05 -3.50 5.18
CA ALA A 242 -8.66 -3.31 4.75
C ALA A 242 -8.53 -2.93 3.27
N LEU A 243 -7.57 -2.04 2.99
CA LEU A 243 -7.28 -1.52 1.66
C LEU A 243 -5.91 -2.00 1.22
N LYS A 244 -5.90 -2.82 0.17
CA LYS A 244 -4.70 -3.47 -0.36
C LYS A 244 -4.09 -2.68 -1.50
N ILE A 245 -2.82 -2.31 -1.35
CA ILE A 245 -2.00 -1.76 -2.44
C ILE A 245 -1.29 -2.91 -3.14
N GLU A 246 -1.50 -3.12 -4.45
CA GLU A 246 -0.71 -4.09 -5.20
C GLU A 246 0.70 -3.54 -5.43
N GLY A 247 1.73 -4.35 -5.18
CA GLY A 247 3.07 -3.93 -5.57
C GLY A 247 4.25 -4.70 -5.04
N ARG A 248 4.16 -6.02 -4.76
CA ARG A 248 5.31 -6.76 -4.19
C ARG A 248 6.56 -6.81 -5.07
N TYR A 249 6.42 -6.55 -6.38
CA TYR A 249 7.54 -6.42 -7.32
C TYR A 249 7.96 -4.96 -7.58
N LYS A 250 7.37 -4.00 -6.85
CA LYS A 250 7.69 -2.59 -6.98
C LYS A 250 8.81 -2.24 -6.00
N ASP A 251 9.48 -1.14 -6.31
CA ASP A 251 10.53 -0.62 -5.44
C ASP A 251 9.96 0.09 -4.21
N ALA A 252 10.87 0.41 -3.29
CA ALA A 252 10.56 1.11 -2.07
C ALA A 252 9.95 2.50 -2.29
N SER A 253 10.31 3.22 -3.37
CA SER A 253 9.74 4.53 -3.71
C SER A 253 8.25 4.44 -4.03
N TYR A 254 7.84 3.45 -4.84
CA TYR A 254 6.44 3.16 -5.09
C TYR A 254 5.69 2.84 -3.79
N VAL A 255 6.26 1.98 -2.96
CA VAL A 255 5.64 1.57 -1.69
C VAL A 255 5.46 2.77 -0.76
N ALA A 256 6.50 3.61 -0.62
CA ALA A 256 6.46 4.80 0.23
C ALA A 256 5.36 5.78 -0.20
N LEU A 257 5.36 6.20 -1.48
CA LEU A 257 4.44 7.23 -1.96
C LEU A 257 2.99 6.75 -1.99
N THR A 258 2.76 5.52 -2.46
CA THR A 258 1.40 4.96 -2.50
C THR A 258 0.84 4.79 -1.09
N THR A 259 1.61 4.21 -0.17
CA THR A 259 1.17 4.01 1.23
C THR A 259 0.83 5.34 1.90
N GLN A 260 1.71 6.35 1.77
CA GLN A 260 1.49 7.67 2.37
C GLN A 260 0.23 8.36 1.79
N ALA A 261 0.04 8.30 0.48
CA ALA A 261 -1.10 8.91 -0.18
C ALA A 261 -2.43 8.27 0.28
N TYR A 262 -2.47 6.94 0.38
CA TYR A 262 -3.66 6.22 0.85
C TYR A 262 -3.89 6.36 2.37
N ARG A 263 -2.83 6.40 3.19
CA ARG A 263 -2.91 6.70 4.63
C ARG A 263 -3.61 8.02 4.86
N ARG A 264 -3.14 9.08 4.19
CA ARG A 264 -3.75 10.42 4.29
C ARG A 264 -5.19 10.42 3.80
N ALA A 265 -5.47 9.82 2.63
CA ALA A 265 -6.82 9.77 2.09
C ALA A 265 -7.80 9.05 3.02
N VAL A 266 -7.39 7.95 3.67
CA VAL A 266 -8.20 7.26 4.68
C VAL A 266 -8.39 8.11 5.93
N ASP A 267 -7.34 8.79 6.41
CA ASP A 267 -7.44 9.65 7.59
C ASP A 267 -8.45 10.77 7.39
N GLU A 268 -8.38 11.44 6.23
CA GLU A 268 -9.28 12.52 5.84
C GLU A 268 -10.71 12.01 5.67
N ALA A 269 -10.91 10.95 4.87
CA ALA A 269 -12.21 10.35 4.66
C ALA A 269 -12.85 9.87 5.97
N TRP A 270 -12.07 9.25 6.86
CA TRP A 270 -12.52 8.78 8.18
C TRP A 270 -12.95 9.93 9.09
N ALA A 271 -12.26 11.06 9.00
CA ALA A 271 -12.59 12.28 9.74
C ALA A 271 -13.75 13.07 9.10
N GLY A 272 -14.27 12.66 7.93
CA GLY A 272 -15.28 13.40 7.18
C GLY A 272 -14.73 14.67 6.53
N LEU A 273 -13.41 14.73 6.30
CA LEU A 273 -12.72 15.84 5.66
C LEU A 273 -12.59 15.61 4.15
N PRO A 274 -12.56 16.68 3.34
CA PRO A 274 -12.24 16.57 1.92
C PRO A 274 -10.81 16.04 1.72
N LEU A 275 -10.60 15.31 0.63
CA LEU A 275 -9.28 14.81 0.26
C LEU A 275 -8.36 15.98 -0.09
N THR A 276 -7.16 16.03 0.47
CA THR A 276 -6.20 17.12 0.24
C THR A 276 -5.13 16.80 -0.80
N ILE A 277 -5.20 15.63 -1.45
CA ILE A 277 -4.23 15.22 -2.45
C ILE A 277 -4.14 16.27 -3.57
N SER A 278 -2.93 16.78 -3.77
CA SER A 278 -2.64 17.75 -4.81
C SER A 278 -2.41 17.07 -6.15
N ARG A 279 -2.60 17.82 -7.23
CA ARG A 279 -2.28 17.34 -8.59
C ARG A 279 -0.81 16.90 -8.73
N ALA A 280 0.10 17.60 -8.04
CA ALA A 280 1.51 17.26 -8.05
C ALA A 280 1.78 15.88 -7.41
N GLU A 281 1.08 15.53 -6.33
CA GLU A 281 1.21 14.23 -5.68
C GLU A 281 0.58 13.11 -6.53
N GLU A 282 -0.56 13.35 -7.19
CA GLU A 282 -1.09 12.40 -8.18
C GLU A 282 -0.09 12.11 -9.29
N GLN A 283 0.58 13.17 -9.78
CA GLN A 283 1.63 13.04 -10.78
C GLN A 283 2.85 12.28 -10.26
N GLN A 284 3.21 12.42 -8.98
CA GLN A 284 4.26 11.62 -8.36
C GLN A 284 3.89 10.14 -8.31
N LEU A 285 2.63 9.79 -7.99
CA LEU A 285 2.13 8.41 -8.03
C LEU A 285 2.20 7.82 -9.44
N GLU A 286 1.82 8.61 -10.45
CA GLU A 286 1.92 8.21 -11.85
C GLU A 286 3.39 8.05 -12.30
N GLN A 287 4.28 8.92 -11.81
CA GLN A 287 5.70 8.91 -12.09
C GLN A 287 6.44 7.70 -11.51
N VAL A 288 6.10 7.23 -10.30
CA VAL A 288 6.72 6.03 -9.72
C VAL A 288 6.29 4.76 -10.45
N TYR A 289 4.99 4.62 -10.74
CA TYR A 289 4.51 3.53 -11.57
C TYR A 289 3.09 3.74 -12.08
N SER A 290 2.94 3.90 -13.39
CA SER A 290 1.65 3.81 -14.09
C SER A 290 1.77 3.17 -15.47
N ARG A 291 0.77 2.36 -15.85
CA ARG A 291 0.44 1.98 -17.23
C ARG A 291 -0.89 2.60 -17.70
N GLY A 292 -1.27 3.72 -17.08
CA GLY A 292 -2.59 4.32 -17.13
C GLY A 292 -3.30 4.10 -15.79
N LEU A 293 -3.49 5.17 -15.02
CA LEU A 293 -4.22 5.13 -13.76
C LEU A 293 -5.71 5.31 -14.00
N GLY A 294 -6.53 4.55 -13.28
CA GLY A 294 -7.97 4.74 -13.30
C GLY A 294 -8.71 3.91 -12.24
N PRO A 295 -9.94 4.31 -11.89
CA PRO A 295 -10.76 3.54 -10.95
C PRO A 295 -11.32 2.26 -11.57
N TYR A 296 -11.46 2.23 -12.91
CA TYR A 296 -11.93 1.08 -13.67
C TYR A 296 -13.21 0.47 -13.08
N PHE A 297 -13.17 -0.81 -12.69
CA PHE A 297 -14.30 -1.56 -12.14
C PHE A 297 -14.90 -0.93 -10.89
N VAL A 298 -14.09 -0.24 -10.07
CA VAL A 298 -14.54 0.39 -8.81
C VAL A 298 -15.74 1.32 -9.06
N THR A 299 -15.70 2.09 -10.15
CA THR A 299 -16.77 3.04 -10.52
C THR A 299 -17.84 2.44 -11.45
N GLY A 300 -17.77 1.15 -11.77
CA GLY A 300 -18.72 0.45 -12.63
C GLY A 300 -18.07 -0.41 -13.71
N THR A 301 -18.86 -1.29 -14.32
CA THR A 301 -18.43 -2.32 -15.29
C THR A 301 -18.26 -1.78 -16.72
N ASN A 302 -17.45 -0.73 -16.89
CA ASN A 302 -17.05 -0.28 -18.23
C ASN A 302 -15.76 -0.98 -18.68
N HIS A 303 -15.89 -2.20 -19.19
CA HIS A 303 -14.77 -3.05 -19.59
C HIS A 303 -13.84 -2.38 -20.63
N GLN A 304 -14.35 -1.48 -21.48
CA GLN A 304 -13.56 -0.81 -22.52
C GLN A 304 -12.57 0.22 -21.95
N ALA A 305 -12.83 0.76 -20.75
CA ALA A 305 -11.93 1.70 -20.10
C ALA A 305 -10.66 1.03 -19.54
N VAL A 306 -10.70 -0.28 -19.29
CA VAL A 306 -9.66 -1.03 -18.57
C VAL A 306 -8.36 -1.17 -19.38
N VAL A 307 -8.47 -1.19 -20.72
CA VAL A 307 -7.35 -1.42 -21.63
C VAL A 307 -7.23 -0.26 -22.62
N ASN A 308 -6.25 0.61 -22.42
CA ASN A 308 -5.81 1.55 -23.45
C ASN A 308 -4.97 0.86 -24.54
N GLY A 309 -4.13 -0.10 -24.12
CA GLY A 309 -3.36 -0.97 -25.00
C GLY A 309 -2.24 -0.29 -25.80
N ARG A 310 -1.86 0.97 -25.50
CA ARG A 310 -0.75 1.66 -26.18
C ARG A 310 0.63 1.16 -25.78
N PHE A 311 0.80 0.78 -24.52
CA PHE A 311 2.06 0.25 -23.99
C PHE A 311 1.82 -0.76 -22.85
N PRO A 312 2.76 -1.71 -22.62
CA PRO A 312 2.56 -2.79 -21.65
C PRO A 312 3.29 -2.56 -20.32
N ARG A 313 4.09 -1.50 -20.24
CA ARG A 313 5.06 -1.24 -19.16
C ARG A 313 4.90 0.19 -18.67
N HIS A 314 5.51 0.45 -17.51
CA HIS A 314 5.58 1.78 -16.93
C HIS A 314 6.06 2.82 -17.94
N ARG A 315 5.35 3.96 -18.01
CA ARG A 315 5.71 5.09 -18.88
C ARG A 315 6.07 6.37 -18.15
N GLY A 316 5.67 6.49 -16.89
CA GLY A 316 5.71 7.76 -16.15
C GLY A 316 4.71 8.76 -16.72
N LEU A 317 5.04 10.04 -16.71
CA LEU A 317 4.12 11.11 -17.05
C LEU A 317 4.14 11.48 -18.53
N HIS A 318 2.97 11.64 -19.15
CA HIS A 318 2.87 12.24 -20.49
C HIS A 318 3.09 13.74 -20.34
N LEU A 319 4.20 14.26 -20.89
CA LEU A 319 4.56 15.68 -20.74
C LEU A 319 4.21 16.53 -21.95
N GLY A 320 4.08 15.93 -23.14
CA GLY A 320 3.86 16.70 -24.35
C GLY A 320 3.90 15.85 -25.63
N ASN A 321 3.84 16.53 -26.76
CA ASN A 321 3.89 15.92 -28.08
C ASN A 321 4.99 16.56 -28.93
N VAL A 322 5.67 15.75 -29.73
CA VAL A 322 6.68 16.23 -30.67
C VAL A 322 6.02 17.09 -31.75
N VAL A 323 6.47 18.33 -31.90
CA VAL A 323 6.00 19.26 -32.93
C VAL A 323 6.91 19.18 -34.15
N ARG A 324 8.23 19.15 -33.93
CA ARG A 324 9.22 19.17 -35.01
C ARG A 324 10.50 18.48 -34.55
N VAL A 325 11.09 17.72 -35.46
CA VAL A 325 12.41 17.10 -35.25
C VAL A 325 13.43 17.88 -36.06
N LEU A 326 14.52 18.29 -35.41
CA LEU A 326 15.68 18.95 -36.03
C LEU A 326 16.87 17.97 -36.00
N PRO A 327 17.98 18.25 -36.70
CA PRO A 327 19.10 17.30 -36.82
C PRO A 327 19.69 16.83 -35.48
N ASP A 328 19.68 17.69 -34.47
CA ASP A 328 20.36 17.51 -33.18
C ASP A 328 19.43 17.74 -31.96
N ARG A 329 18.13 17.99 -32.17
CA ARG A 329 17.19 18.39 -31.12
C ARG A 329 15.74 18.13 -31.51
N VAL A 330 14.85 18.13 -30.53
CA VAL A 330 13.40 17.97 -30.74
C VAL A 330 12.65 19.16 -30.17
N VAL A 331 11.69 19.68 -30.94
CA VAL A 331 10.74 20.70 -30.49
C VAL A 331 9.48 19.99 -30.00
N VAL A 332 9.06 20.29 -28.79
CA VAL A 332 7.93 19.67 -28.10
C VAL A 332 6.92 20.75 -27.69
N ALA A 333 5.64 20.44 -27.82
CA ALA A 333 4.55 21.19 -27.19
C ALA A 333 4.21 20.49 -25.87
N PRO A 334 4.50 21.10 -24.70
CA PRO A 334 4.09 20.58 -23.40
C PRO A 334 2.57 20.52 -23.27
N LEU A 335 2.06 19.60 -22.46
CA LEU A 335 0.65 19.60 -22.07
C LEU A 335 0.41 20.69 -21.01
N PRO A 336 -0.74 21.40 -21.03
CA PRO A 336 -1.03 22.47 -20.09
C PRO A 336 -0.92 22.08 -18.60
N ASP A 337 -1.36 20.86 -18.26
CA ASP A 337 -1.41 20.37 -16.88
C ASP A 337 -0.22 19.48 -16.50
N ALA A 338 0.79 19.37 -17.37
CA ALA A 338 1.96 18.56 -17.10
C ALA A 338 3.07 19.38 -16.41
N PRO A 339 3.92 18.75 -15.58
CA PRO A 339 5.13 19.40 -15.08
C PRO A 339 6.02 19.88 -16.23
N ALA A 340 6.73 20.98 -16.00
CA ALA A 340 7.71 21.46 -16.95
C ALA A 340 8.83 20.43 -17.15
N PHE A 341 9.30 20.29 -18.38
CA PHE A 341 10.54 19.57 -18.67
C PHE A 341 11.71 20.25 -17.96
N LYS A 342 12.63 19.45 -17.42
CA LYS A 342 13.87 19.97 -16.81
C LYS A 342 15.10 19.13 -17.21
N PRO A 343 16.31 19.73 -17.18
CA PRO A 343 17.55 18.98 -17.32
C PRO A 343 17.63 17.80 -16.34
N GLY A 344 18.12 16.66 -16.81
CA GLY A 344 18.23 15.43 -16.02
C GLY A 344 17.03 14.48 -16.13
N ASP A 345 15.86 14.98 -16.54
CA ASP A 345 14.68 14.14 -16.82
C ASP A 345 15.04 13.04 -17.83
N GLY A 346 14.68 11.80 -17.50
CA GLY A 346 14.67 10.71 -18.47
C GLY A 346 13.38 10.78 -19.27
N VAL A 347 13.47 10.78 -20.61
CA VAL A 347 12.30 10.77 -21.49
C VAL A 347 12.35 9.65 -22.52
N VAL A 348 11.18 9.23 -22.97
CA VAL A 348 11.00 8.33 -24.12
C VAL A 348 10.01 8.93 -25.11
N PHE A 349 10.32 8.79 -26.39
CA PHE A 349 9.44 9.14 -27.50
C PHE A 349 8.59 7.93 -27.87
N ASP A 350 7.29 8.05 -27.62
CA ASP A 350 6.31 7.00 -27.88
C ASP A 350 5.76 7.14 -29.31
N ALA A 351 6.33 6.29 -30.16
CA ALA A 351 6.04 6.13 -31.57
C ALA A 351 5.01 5.02 -31.87
N ALA A 352 4.13 4.65 -30.93
CA ALA A 352 3.21 3.52 -31.08
C ALA A 352 2.30 3.58 -32.33
N ASN A 353 2.13 4.77 -32.91
CA ASN A 353 1.34 4.98 -34.13
C ASN A 353 2.00 4.40 -35.39
N TRP A 354 3.33 4.23 -35.41
CA TRP A 354 4.05 3.84 -36.64
C TRP A 354 5.22 2.88 -36.42
N ARG A 355 5.78 2.79 -35.21
CA ARG A 355 6.84 1.85 -34.86
C ARG A 355 6.29 0.44 -34.64
N SER A 356 7.00 -0.58 -35.14
CA SER A 356 6.70 -1.99 -34.82
C SER A 356 7.00 -2.27 -33.34
N PRO A 357 6.09 -2.89 -32.55
CA PRO A 357 6.30 -3.21 -31.13
C PRO A 357 7.60 -3.95 -30.79
N ASN A 358 8.18 -4.67 -31.76
CA ASN A 358 9.41 -5.46 -31.62
C ASN A 358 10.69 -4.62 -31.69
N GLU A 359 10.60 -3.36 -32.14
CA GLU A 359 11.74 -2.44 -32.17
C GLU A 359 11.92 -1.73 -30.82
N PRO A 360 13.16 -1.41 -30.41
CA PRO A 360 13.38 -0.63 -29.19
C PRO A 360 12.80 0.78 -29.35
N GLU A 361 12.43 1.42 -28.26
CA GLU A 361 11.99 2.82 -28.30
C GLU A 361 13.17 3.77 -28.17
N GLU A 362 12.97 4.98 -28.66
CA GLU A 362 13.99 6.02 -28.61
C GLU A 362 13.76 6.90 -27.37
N GLY A 363 14.82 7.14 -26.59
CA GLY A 363 14.71 7.88 -25.33
C GLY A 363 16.07 8.13 -24.70
N GLY A 364 16.14 9.09 -23.80
CA GLY A 364 17.39 9.54 -23.21
C GLY A 364 17.17 10.61 -22.15
N ARG A 365 18.26 11.02 -21.51
CA ARG A 365 18.24 12.10 -20.52
C ARG A 365 18.34 13.46 -21.19
N ILE A 366 17.45 14.37 -20.81
CA ILE A 366 17.45 15.75 -21.29
C ILE A 366 18.69 16.47 -20.75
N TYR A 367 19.45 17.11 -21.64
CA TYR A 367 20.62 17.90 -21.28
C TYR A 367 20.26 19.38 -21.11
N HIS A 368 19.55 19.98 -22.06
CA HIS A 368 19.00 21.32 -21.94
C HIS A 368 17.53 21.38 -22.38
N VAL A 369 16.80 22.29 -21.75
CA VAL A 369 15.45 22.70 -22.12
C VAL A 369 15.52 24.18 -22.48
N LEU A 370 15.27 24.51 -23.75
CA LEU A 370 15.31 25.90 -24.22
C LEU A 370 13.90 26.36 -24.58
N PRO A 371 13.44 27.52 -24.08
CA PRO A 371 12.13 28.03 -24.43
C PRO A 371 12.06 28.42 -25.92
N GLN A 372 10.90 28.22 -26.54
CA GLN A 372 10.61 28.58 -27.91
C GLN A 372 9.24 29.27 -28.00
N ARG A 373 8.98 30.00 -29.09
CA ARG A 373 7.68 30.66 -29.34
C ARG A 373 6.50 29.67 -29.30
N HIS A 374 5.32 30.18 -28.94
CA HIS A 374 4.06 29.44 -28.83
C HIS A 374 4.09 28.36 -27.73
N ASP A 375 4.68 28.68 -26.57
CA ASP A 375 4.80 27.79 -25.40
C ASP A 375 5.45 26.43 -25.71
N GLN A 376 6.29 26.39 -26.74
CA GLN A 376 7.06 25.21 -27.12
C GLN A 376 8.40 25.20 -26.39
N VAL A 377 8.97 24.01 -26.26
CA VAL A 377 10.33 23.82 -25.73
C VAL A 377 11.19 23.05 -26.71
N VAL A 378 12.47 23.37 -26.75
CA VAL A 378 13.49 22.60 -27.47
C VAL A 378 14.23 21.74 -26.46
N LEU A 379 14.19 20.43 -26.69
CA LEU A 379 14.91 19.44 -25.90
C LEU A 379 16.20 19.05 -26.63
N THR A 380 17.32 19.14 -25.92
CA THR A 380 18.62 18.65 -26.40
C THR A 380 19.09 17.48 -25.54
N PHE A 381 19.92 16.63 -26.14
CA PHE A 381 20.42 15.39 -25.55
C PHE A 381 21.94 15.32 -25.70
N GLY A 382 22.59 14.43 -24.94
CA GLY A 382 24.00 14.14 -25.16
C GLY A 382 24.28 13.62 -26.58
N ASN A 383 25.50 13.85 -27.07
CA ASN A 383 25.90 13.43 -28.42
C ASN A 383 25.70 11.92 -28.62
N GLY A 384 25.00 11.56 -29.70
CA GLY A 384 24.73 10.16 -30.04
C GLY A 384 23.75 9.43 -29.13
N MET A 385 23.12 10.11 -28.17
CA MET A 385 22.19 9.49 -27.22
C MET A 385 20.81 9.23 -27.81
N ILE A 386 20.42 9.99 -28.84
CA ILE A 386 19.12 9.87 -29.51
C ILE A 386 19.36 9.74 -31.02
N ASN A 387 18.76 8.71 -31.62
CA ASN A 387 18.59 8.64 -33.06
C ASN A 387 17.33 9.42 -33.48
N PHE A 388 17.52 10.70 -33.82
CA PHE A 388 16.41 11.58 -34.22
C PHE A 388 15.66 11.11 -35.47
N GLY A 389 16.26 10.26 -36.32
CA GLY A 389 15.56 9.63 -37.45
C GLY A 389 14.45 8.65 -37.04
N ARG A 390 14.41 8.28 -35.74
CA ARG A 390 13.41 7.39 -35.15
C ARG A 390 12.35 8.13 -34.34
N VAL A 391 12.28 9.45 -34.47
CA VAL A 391 11.28 10.32 -33.84
C VAL A 391 10.51 11.06 -34.93
N ARG A 392 9.20 11.23 -34.77
CA ARG A 392 8.34 11.94 -35.74
C ARG A 392 7.46 12.99 -35.05
N PRO A 393 7.07 14.05 -35.78
CA PRO A 393 5.98 14.91 -35.35
C PRO A 393 4.73 14.09 -34.99
N GLY A 394 4.12 14.40 -33.85
CA GLY A 394 2.98 13.67 -33.28
C GLY A 394 3.33 12.55 -32.30
N ASP A 395 4.60 12.15 -32.17
CA ASP A 395 5.01 11.20 -31.13
C ASP A 395 4.80 11.79 -29.73
N HIS A 396 4.36 10.97 -28.78
CA HIS A 396 4.17 11.42 -27.40
C HIS A 396 5.51 11.43 -26.68
N VAL A 397 5.71 12.39 -25.77
CA VAL A 397 6.92 12.48 -24.95
C VAL A 397 6.55 12.15 -23.51
N TRP A 398 7.08 11.03 -23.01
CA TRP A 398 6.85 10.57 -21.64
C TRP A 398 8.09 10.76 -20.79
N ARG A 399 7.93 11.25 -19.57
CA ARG A 399 9.01 11.31 -18.56
C ARG A 399 9.07 9.99 -17.80
N THR A 400 10.10 9.20 -18.10
CA THR A 400 10.35 7.88 -17.52
C THR A 400 11.14 7.94 -16.23
N HIS A 401 11.79 9.06 -15.94
CA HIS A 401 12.54 9.27 -14.70
C HIS A 401 12.59 10.75 -14.34
N ASP A 402 12.32 11.06 -13.08
CA ASP A 402 12.42 12.38 -12.48
C ASP A 402 13.55 12.36 -11.43
N PRO A 403 14.63 13.15 -11.59
CA PRO A 403 15.73 13.17 -10.63
C PRO A 403 15.33 13.74 -9.26
N ASP A 404 14.24 14.50 -9.16
CA ASP A 404 13.80 15.09 -7.90
C ASP A 404 12.97 14.12 -7.07
N LEU A 405 12.57 12.96 -7.63
CA LEU A 405 11.76 11.97 -6.94
C LEU A 405 12.45 11.44 -5.68
N ASP A 406 13.77 11.27 -5.73
CA ASP A 406 14.58 10.82 -4.59
C ASP A 406 14.47 11.79 -3.41
N SER A 407 14.35 13.11 -3.67
CA SER A 407 14.21 14.09 -2.59
C SER A 407 12.88 13.94 -1.84
N VAL A 408 11.84 13.50 -2.53
CA VAL A 408 10.49 13.28 -1.98
C VAL A 408 10.45 11.99 -1.16
N THR A 409 11.11 10.93 -1.62
CA THR A 409 11.06 9.61 -0.97
C THR A 409 12.12 9.44 0.12
N LYS A 410 13.25 10.14 0.04
CA LYS A 410 14.36 10.03 1.00
C LYS A 410 13.95 10.11 2.48
N PRO A 411 13.04 11.00 2.92
CA PRO A 411 12.59 11.03 4.31
C PRO A 411 11.97 9.72 4.80
N LEU A 412 11.34 8.95 3.90
CA LEU A 412 10.69 7.67 4.18
C LEU A 412 11.66 6.48 3.99
N LEU A 413 12.58 6.58 3.03
CA LEU A 413 13.50 5.49 2.70
C LEU A 413 14.78 5.46 3.56
N GLN A 414 15.18 6.62 4.10
CA GLN A 414 16.43 6.80 4.86
C GLN A 414 16.16 7.48 6.21
N ALA A 415 15.02 7.18 6.82
CA ALA A 415 14.62 7.71 8.11
C ALA A 415 15.64 7.31 9.20
N THR A 416 16.29 8.29 9.83
CA THR A 416 17.16 8.07 11.00
C THR A 416 16.38 8.02 12.31
N THR A 417 15.17 8.56 12.29
CA THR A 417 14.18 8.56 13.37
C THR A 417 12.86 8.05 12.79
N PRO A 418 12.10 7.20 13.50
CA PRO A 418 10.77 6.79 13.08
C PRO A 418 9.90 7.97 12.62
N VAL A 419 9.44 7.95 11.36
CA VAL A 419 8.55 8.95 10.77
C VAL A 419 7.15 8.75 11.33
N HIS A 420 6.63 7.52 11.24
CA HIS A 420 5.42 7.13 11.96
C HIS A 420 5.77 6.45 13.27
N LYS A 421 5.19 7.00 14.34
CA LYS A 421 5.33 6.56 15.72
C LYS A 421 4.00 6.07 16.28
N GLN A 422 4.09 5.21 17.27
CA GLN A 422 2.96 4.68 18.00
C GLN A 422 2.57 5.65 19.12
N PRO A 423 1.31 6.08 19.15
CA PRO A 423 0.82 6.95 20.22
C PRO A 423 0.74 6.18 21.55
N VAL A 424 1.27 6.80 22.60
CA VAL A 424 1.24 6.26 23.97
C VAL A 424 0.65 7.26 24.96
N THR A 425 -0.16 6.72 25.87
CA THR A 425 -0.67 7.42 27.04
C THR A 425 0.12 7.01 28.28
N VAL A 426 0.48 7.99 29.11
CA VAL A 426 1.17 7.75 30.39
C VAL A 426 0.26 8.13 31.55
N HIS A 427 0.11 7.21 32.50
CA HIS A 427 -0.45 7.49 33.81
C HIS A 427 0.68 7.63 34.83
N LEU A 428 0.81 8.82 35.41
CA LEU A 428 1.80 9.16 36.41
C LEU A 428 1.13 9.23 37.79
N THR A 429 1.68 8.53 38.77
CA THR A 429 1.28 8.65 40.17
C THR A 429 2.48 9.05 41.02
N ALA A 430 2.35 10.19 41.72
CA ALA A 430 3.40 10.76 42.55
C ALA A 430 2.83 11.13 43.93
N ARG A 431 3.29 10.42 44.97
CA ARG A 431 2.88 10.63 46.37
C ARG A 431 4.11 10.59 47.26
N ILE A 432 4.22 11.54 48.19
CA ILE A 432 5.33 11.58 49.16
C ILE A 432 5.33 10.28 49.98
N GLY A 433 6.52 9.69 50.17
CA GLY A 433 6.70 8.42 50.86
C GLY A 433 6.40 7.18 50.01
N GLN A 434 6.02 7.35 48.73
CA GLN A 434 5.84 6.25 47.78
C GLN A 434 6.74 6.43 46.55
N PRO A 435 7.12 5.34 45.86
CA PRO A 435 7.80 5.44 44.56
C PRO A 435 6.97 6.20 43.52
N LEU A 436 7.63 7.00 42.69
CA LEU A 436 7.04 7.54 41.47
C LEU A 436 6.69 6.36 40.56
N THR A 437 5.43 6.26 40.14
CA THR A 437 4.97 5.20 39.25
C THR A 437 4.55 5.80 37.90
N LEU A 438 5.08 5.24 36.81
CA LEU A 438 4.71 5.58 35.44
C LEU A 438 4.17 4.33 34.75
N ARG A 439 2.91 4.36 34.34
CA ARG A 439 2.30 3.32 33.52
C ARG A 439 2.10 3.82 32.10
N TRP A 440 2.83 3.24 31.17
CA TRP A 440 2.76 3.50 29.73
C TRP A 440 1.77 2.53 29.09
N THR A 441 0.92 3.03 28.19
CA THR A 441 -0.10 2.25 27.48
C THR A 441 -0.08 2.62 26.00
N LEU A 442 -0.13 1.65 25.10
CA LEU A 442 -0.30 1.93 23.65
C LEU A 442 -1.75 2.30 23.36
N ASP A 443 -1.99 3.42 22.69
CA ASP A 443 -3.37 3.89 22.45
C ASP A 443 -4.12 2.96 21.49
N LYS A 444 -3.42 2.40 20.48
CA LYS A 444 -3.99 1.43 19.53
C LYS A 444 -4.19 0.04 20.15
N GLN A 445 -3.47 -0.29 21.22
CA GLN A 445 -3.54 -1.61 21.88
C GLN A 445 -3.50 -1.44 23.41
N PRO A 446 -4.62 -1.03 24.03
CA PRO A 446 -4.65 -0.65 25.45
C PRO A 446 -4.31 -1.79 26.43
N ASN A 447 -4.35 -3.04 25.96
CA ASN A 447 -3.91 -4.22 26.69
C ASN A 447 -2.39 -4.30 26.85
N ILE A 448 -1.62 -3.62 26.01
CA ILE A 448 -0.16 -3.56 26.09
C ILE A 448 0.23 -2.38 26.98
N THR A 449 0.73 -2.71 28.18
CA THR A 449 1.17 -1.70 29.16
C THR A 449 2.53 -2.04 29.76
N ALA A 450 3.31 -1.02 30.12
CA ALA A 450 4.56 -1.15 30.85
C ALA A 450 4.56 -0.22 32.06
N THR A 451 4.89 -0.75 33.23
CA THR A 451 4.95 0.02 34.48
C THR A 451 6.39 0.14 34.94
N VAL A 452 6.83 1.37 35.21
CA VAL A 452 8.16 1.69 35.74
C VAL A 452 7.99 2.43 37.06
N GLN A 453 8.79 2.06 38.06
CA GLN A 453 8.79 2.69 39.37
C GLN A 453 10.17 3.27 39.69
N SER A 454 10.21 4.41 40.40
CA SER A 454 11.47 4.92 40.92
C SER A 454 12.06 3.96 41.97
N PRO A 455 13.40 3.85 42.06
CA PRO A 455 14.03 2.98 43.05
C PRO A 455 13.83 3.46 44.48
N GLU A 456 13.70 4.78 44.67
CA GLU A 456 13.49 5.40 45.98
C GLU A 456 12.11 6.06 46.07
N PRO A 457 11.50 6.12 47.27
CA PRO A 457 10.28 6.88 47.50
C PRO A 457 10.48 8.38 47.27
N LEU A 458 9.43 9.04 46.79
CA LEU A 458 9.43 10.49 46.62
C LEU A 458 9.50 11.20 47.98
N VAL A 459 10.35 12.21 48.07
CA VAL A 459 10.46 13.12 49.21
C VAL A 459 9.81 14.46 48.91
N ALA A 460 9.51 15.25 49.95
CA ALA A 460 9.03 16.62 49.77
C ALA A 460 10.09 17.45 49.05
N ALA A 461 9.69 18.13 47.97
CA ALA A 461 10.60 18.97 47.21
C ALA A 461 10.99 20.23 48.02
N GLN A 462 12.28 20.55 48.05
CA GLN A 462 12.81 21.71 48.80
C GLN A 462 12.66 23.04 48.04
N ASN A 463 12.64 23.00 46.70
CA ASN A 463 12.52 24.19 45.85
C ASN A 463 11.30 24.09 44.92
N GLN A 464 11.43 23.34 43.81
CA GLN A 464 10.36 23.15 42.84
C GLN A 464 9.95 21.67 42.81
N GLY A 465 8.67 21.40 43.08
CA GLY A 465 8.10 20.06 43.04
C GLY A 465 7.82 19.56 41.63
N LEU A 466 7.53 18.26 41.52
CA LEU A 466 7.06 17.66 40.28
C LEU A 466 5.70 18.26 39.89
N THR A 467 5.62 18.84 38.69
CA THR A 467 4.35 19.31 38.10
C THR A 467 3.99 18.45 36.90
N ALA A 468 2.70 18.44 36.53
CA ALA A 468 2.23 17.74 35.33
C ALA A 468 2.94 18.27 34.06
N ASP A 469 3.10 19.60 33.94
CA ASP A 469 3.80 20.23 32.81
C ASP A 469 5.28 19.82 32.73
N PHE A 470 5.96 19.78 33.87
CA PHE A 470 7.35 19.33 33.91
C PHE A 470 7.45 17.86 33.51
N ALA A 471 6.60 17.01 34.07
CA ALA A 471 6.55 15.59 33.72
C ALA A 471 6.28 15.39 32.23
N HIS A 472 5.28 16.08 31.67
CA HIS A 472 4.97 16.00 30.24
C HIS A 472 6.18 16.37 29.38
N LYS A 473 6.84 17.49 29.68
CA LYS A 473 8.05 17.94 28.93
C LYS A 473 9.21 16.95 29.00
N GLN A 474 9.36 16.22 30.10
CA GLN A 474 10.40 15.20 30.22
C GLN A 474 10.01 13.90 29.51
N LEU A 475 8.78 13.43 29.72
CA LEU A 475 8.28 12.17 29.19
C LEU A 475 8.02 12.23 27.67
N SER A 476 7.82 13.41 27.10
CA SER A 476 7.69 13.59 25.66
C SER A 476 9.02 13.47 24.91
N ARG A 477 10.16 13.41 25.61
CA ARG A 477 11.51 13.30 25.01
C ARG A 477 11.84 11.85 24.66
N LEU A 478 11.05 11.27 23.77
CA LEU A 478 11.16 9.87 23.37
C LEU A 478 12.17 9.63 22.23
N GLY A 479 12.83 10.69 21.73
CA GLY A 479 13.95 10.59 20.79
C GLY A 479 13.68 9.69 19.57
N ASN A 480 14.58 8.73 19.35
CA ASN A 480 14.51 7.76 18.25
C ASN A 480 13.69 6.50 18.55
N THR A 481 12.97 6.47 19.66
CA THR A 481 12.03 5.37 19.93
C THR A 481 10.84 5.45 18.96
N PRO A 482 10.16 4.32 18.70
CA PRO A 482 8.99 4.29 17.82
C PRO A 482 7.73 4.83 18.51
N TYR A 483 7.84 5.54 19.63
CA TYR A 483 6.70 5.99 20.43
C TYR A 483 6.62 7.52 20.48
N GLU A 484 5.41 8.04 20.54
CA GLU A 484 5.11 9.45 20.77
C GLU A 484 4.11 9.61 21.93
N LEU A 485 4.39 10.52 22.86
CA LEU A 485 3.50 10.79 23.98
C LEU A 485 2.32 11.64 23.48
N THR A 486 1.12 11.06 23.46
CA THR A 486 -0.12 11.75 23.05
C THR A 486 -0.91 12.28 24.24
N SER A 487 -0.81 11.61 25.40
CA SER A 487 -1.56 11.98 26.60
C SER A 487 -0.79 11.65 27.88
N LEU A 488 -0.89 12.55 28.87
CA LEU A 488 -0.38 12.35 30.23
C LEU A 488 -1.52 12.58 31.23
N VAL A 489 -1.83 11.56 32.02
CA VAL A 489 -2.74 11.63 33.18
C VAL A 489 -1.88 11.64 34.44
N ALA A 490 -1.84 12.77 35.16
CA ALA A 490 -0.98 12.94 36.32
C ALA A 490 -1.79 13.04 37.63
N ASP A 491 -1.61 12.08 38.52
CA ASP A 491 -2.08 12.09 39.91
C ASP A 491 -0.89 12.46 40.82
N ILE A 492 -0.76 13.76 41.12
CA ILE A 492 0.31 14.31 41.95
C ILE A 492 -0.29 14.84 43.24
N ALA A 493 -0.01 14.17 44.36
CA ALA A 493 -0.46 14.63 45.67
C ALA A 493 0.40 15.81 46.16
N THR A 494 -0.22 16.99 46.33
CA THR A 494 0.43 18.16 46.96
C THR A 494 0.39 18.07 48.49
N PRO A 495 1.33 18.72 49.22
CA PRO A 495 1.37 18.68 50.68
C PRO A 495 0.14 19.24 51.41
N HIS A 496 -0.81 19.88 50.71
CA HIS A 496 -2.00 20.51 51.29
C HIS A 496 -3.28 20.17 50.52
N SER A 497 -3.63 18.88 50.46
CA SER A 497 -5.02 18.48 50.28
C SER A 497 -5.39 17.53 51.42
N THR A 498 -5.94 18.09 52.49
CA THR A 498 -6.73 17.30 53.44
C THR A 498 -7.83 16.55 52.68
N PRO A 499 -8.17 15.32 53.06
CA PRO A 499 -9.39 14.71 52.55
C PRO A 499 -10.54 15.54 53.12
N HIS A 500 -11.22 16.32 52.29
CA HIS A 500 -12.60 16.67 52.61
C HIS A 500 -13.39 15.36 52.48
N THR A 501 -13.53 14.66 53.59
CA THR A 501 -14.60 13.69 53.78
C THR A 501 -15.91 14.39 53.41
N PRO A 502 -16.66 13.91 52.41
CA PRO A 502 -18.03 14.34 52.26
C PRO A 502 -18.78 13.79 53.48
N HIS A 503 -19.24 14.67 54.35
CA HIS A 503 -20.26 14.31 55.33
C HIS A 503 -21.50 13.83 54.55
N PRO A 504 -22.09 12.67 54.89
CA PRO A 504 -23.37 12.29 54.33
C PRO A 504 -24.44 13.21 54.93
N THR A 505 -25.06 14.04 54.09
CA THR A 505 -26.34 14.68 54.42
C THR A 505 -27.47 13.66 54.25
N PRO A 506 -28.32 13.44 55.27
CA PRO A 506 -29.40 12.47 55.19
C PRO A 506 -30.60 13.12 54.51
N HIS A 507 -30.59 13.23 53.19
CA HIS A 507 -31.79 13.43 52.38
C HIS A 507 -31.43 13.11 50.94
N ASP A 508 -31.72 11.88 50.52
CA ASP A 508 -32.28 11.54 49.20
C ASP A 508 -32.34 10.01 49.07
N LEU A 509 -33.35 9.45 49.73
CA LEU A 509 -34.15 8.35 49.17
C LEU A 509 -35.49 9.00 48.79
N PRO A 510 -36.02 8.73 47.59
CA PRO A 510 -37.01 7.66 47.56
C PRO A 510 -37.09 6.82 46.26
N SER A 511 -37.56 5.58 46.50
CA SER A 511 -38.36 4.65 45.67
C SER A 511 -37.83 4.20 44.32
#